data_AF-A0A2E2BCN3-F1
#
_entry.id   AF-A0A2E2BCN3-F1
#
_cell.length_a   1.000
_cell.length_b   1.000
_cell.length_c   1.000
_cell.angle_alpha   90.00
_cell.angle_beta   90.00
_cell.angle_gamma   90.00
#
_symmetry.space_group_name_H-M   'P 1'
#
loop_
_entity.id
_entity.type
_entity.pdbx_description
1 polymer ?
#
loop_
_entity_poly.entity_id
_entity_poly.type
_entity_poly.pdbx_seq_one_letter_code
_entity_poly.pdbx_strand_id
1 'polypeptide(L)'
;MDKNRVASITSDLIDAVQDVCIKHAVTHTEYRAAIDFVSRAIDAGERSLLFDAFLEANVVASDPTKITGTTSQVLGPFYLPDMPFLKDGVMARENELGERLRVSGKVLNCRSEPVGGVELDFWQADASGRYSHFDGGATPDKNLRGRIASDETGDFFLETVKPAQYTIPDQGPTGLLLREMGRHSWRPAHLHVIARHSDYSTLTTQIYFEGDEYLESDAVRAASTDLAFPLIYDGDQAILSFNLVLQDIDSTS
;
A
#
# COMPACT_ATOMS: atom_id res chain seq x y z
N MET A 1 -19.57 -12.29 11.80
CA MET A 1 -19.03 -11.46 12.89
C MET A 1 -19.90 -11.68 14.12
N ASP A 2 -19.30 -11.91 15.29
CA ASP A 2 -20.05 -12.07 16.55
C ASP A 2 -20.92 -10.83 16.79
N LYS A 3 -22.23 -11.02 17.06
CA LYS A 3 -23.18 -9.92 17.30
C LYS A 3 -22.73 -9.05 18.48
N ASN A 4 -22.09 -9.64 19.49
CA ASN A 4 -21.57 -8.90 20.64
C ASN A 4 -20.39 -8.00 20.27
N ARG A 5 -19.53 -8.46 19.36
CA ARG A 5 -18.39 -7.68 18.85
C ARG A 5 -18.86 -6.47 18.03
N VAL A 6 -19.83 -6.66 17.14
CA VAL A 6 -20.39 -5.55 16.34
C VAL A 6 -21.02 -4.50 17.25
N ALA A 7 -21.81 -4.92 18.25
CA ALA A 7 -22.44 -4.01 19.19
C ALA A 7 -21.39 -3.18 19.96
N SER A 8 -20.36 -3.82 20.52
CA SER A 8 -19.31 -3.13 21.27
C SER A 8 -18.60 -2.06 20.43
N ILE A 9 -18.10 -2.43 19.24
CA ILE A 9 -17.37 -1.49 18.36
C ILE A 9 -18.28 -0.35 17.92
N THR A 10 -19.54 -0.64 17.59
CA THR A 10 -20.48 0.37 17.11
C THR A 10 -20.82 1.36 18.21
N SER A 11 -21.04 0.89 19.45
CA SER A 11 -21.29 1.77 20.60
C SER A 11 -20.11 2.71 20.85
N ASP A 12 -18.88 2.16 20.93
CA ASP A 12 -17.69 2.98 21.17
C ASP A 12 -17.45 4.02 20.07
N LEU A 13 -17.73 3.67 18.80
CA LEU A 13 -17.64 4.59 17.68
C LEU A 13 -18.68 5.73 17.79
N ILE A 14 -19.92 5.40 18.14
CA ILE A 14 -20.99 6.38 18.32
C ILE A 14 -20.61 7.34 19.45
N ASP A 15 -20.17 6.82 20.59
CA ASP A 15 -19.78 7.60 21.75
C ASP A 15 -18.61 8.52 21.43
N ALA A 16 -17.57 8.01 20.76
CA ALA A 16 -16.42 8.81 20.34
C ALA A 16 -16.80 9.96 19.38
N VAL A 17 -17.71 9.72 18.43
CA VAL A 17 -18.18 10.77 17.51
C VAL A 17 -19.04 11.80 18.26
N GLN A 18 -19.89 11.37 19.18
CA GLN A 18 -20.69 12.28 20.02
C GLN A 18 -19.79 13.17 20.90
N ASP A 19 -18.76 12.58 21.52
CA ASP A 19 -17.78 13.31 22.33
C ASP A 19 -17.04 14.38 21.51
N VAL A 20 -16.66 14.08 20.26
CA VAL A 20 -16.07 15.08 19.35
C VAL A 20 -17.06 16.20 19.05
N CYS A 21 -18.32 15.88 18.76
CA CYS A 21 -19.37 16.88 18.51
C CYS A 21 -19.54 17.82 19.72
N ILE A 22 -19.57 17.28 20.93
CA ILE A 22 -19.71 18.05 22.18
C ILE A 22 -18.46 18.90 22.42
N LYS A 23 -17.27 18.29 22.36
CA LYS A 23 -15.98 18.95 22.61
C LYS A 23 -15.77 20.18 21.73
N HIS A 24 -16.17 20.10 20.46
CA HIS A 24 -16.00 21.16 19.49
C HIS A 24 -17.23 22.06 19.34
N ALA A 25 -18.28 21.83 20.13
CA ALA A 25 -19.57 22.52 20.03
C ALA A 25 -20.11 22.56 18.58
N VAL A 26 -20.00 21.43 17.88
CA VAL A 26 -20.38 21.30 16.47
C VAL A 26 -21.81 21.78 16.27
N THR A 27 -21.98 22.76 15.40
CA THR A 27 -23.28 23.36 15.11
C THR A 27 -24.11 22.45 14.20
N HIS A 28 -25.43 22.65 14.20
CA HIS A 28 -26.30 21.93 13.27
C HIS A 28 -25.95 22.20 11.80
N THR A 29 -25.45 23.39 11.46
CA THR A 29 -24.99 23.73 10.11
C THR A 29 -23.76 22.92 9.72
N GLU A 30 -22.75 22.82 10.59
CA GLU A 30 -21.55 22.00 10.35
C GLU A 30 -21.89 20.51 10.24
N TYR A 31 -22.80 20.03 11.10
CA TYR A 31 -23.31 18.65 11.01
C TYR A 31 -23.95 18.34 9.65
N ARG A 32 -24.77 19.26 9.12
CA ARG A 32 -25.37 19.10 7.78
C ARG A 32 -24.32 19.13 6.68
N ALA A 33 -23.34 20.04 6.77
CA ALA A 33 -22.22 20.09 5.83
C ALA A 33 -21.39 18.79 5.84
N ALA A 34 -21.20 18.16 7.00
CA ALA A 34 -20.50 16.88 7.14
C ALA A 34 -21.28 15.72 6.48
N ILE A 35 -22.61 15.69 6.62
CA ILE A 35 -23.45 14.70 5.91
C ILE A 35 -23.32 14.90 4.40
N ASP A 36 -23.49 16.13 3.92
CA ASP A 36 -23.41 16.45 2.49
C ASP A 36 -22.03 16.15 1.92
N PHE A 37 -20.96 16.32 2.71
CA PHE A 37 -19.62 15.90 2.36
C PHE A 37 -19.53 14.38 2.09
N VAL A 38 -20.02 13.56 3.02
CA VAL A 38 -20.00 12.09 2.86
C VAL A 38 -20.80 11.67 1.62
N SER A 39 -21.98 12.26 1.41
CA SER A 39 -22.78 12.01 0.20
C SER A 39 -22.02 12.34 -1.08
N ARG A 40 -21.37 13.52 -1.16
CA ARG A 40 -20.56 13.89 -2.32
C ARG A 40 -19.39 12.94 -2.57
N ALA A 41 -18.73 12.46 -1.51
CA ALA A 41 -17.64 11.50 -1.65
C ALA A 41 -18.13 10.18 -2.27
N ILE A 42 -19.31 9.71 -1.84
CA ILE A 42 -19.94 8.51 -2.41
C ILE A 42 -20.33 8.75 -3.87
N ASP A 43 -20.99 9.88 -4.19
CA ASP A 43 -21.43 10.22 -5.55
C ASP A 43 -20.26 10.39 -6.52
N ALA A 44 -19.11 10.87 -6.03
CA ALA A 44 -17.86 10.96 -6.79
C ALA A 44 -17.15 9.61 -6.98
N GLY A 45 -17.66 8.51 -6.40
CA GLY A 45 -17.00 7.20 -6.42
C GLY A 45 -15.82 7.09 -5.45
N GLU A 46 -15.62 8.05 -4.57
CA GLU A 46 -14.51 8.12 -3.61
C GLU A 46 -14.79 7.41 -2.28
N ARG A 47 -15.83 6.57 -2.20
CA ARG A 47 -16.19 5.86 -0.95
C ARG A 47 -14.99 5.12 -0.36
N SER A 48 -14.29 4.29 -1.15
CA SER A 48 -13.14 3.54 -0.64
C SER A 48 -12.00 4.50 -0.27
N LEU A 49 -11.68 5.45 -1.17
CA LEU A 49 -10.65 6.46 -0.93
C LEU A 49 -10.85 7.23 0.39
N LEU A 50 -12.10 7.61 0.70
CA LEU A 50 -12.43 8.33 1.94
C LEU A 50 -12.13 7.51 3.20
N PHE A 51 -12.32 6.19 3.18
CA PHE A 51 -12.00 5.37 4.35
C PHE A 51 -10.52 4.97 4.37
N ASP A 52 -9.96 4.63 3.22
CA ASP A 52 -8.59 4.16 3.10
C ASP A 52 -7.59 5.26 3.47
N ALA A 53 -7.84 6.50 3.05
CA ALA A 53 -6.95 7.64 3.33
C ALA A 53 -6.87 8.05 4.82
N PHE A 54 -7.83 7.64 5.65
CA PHE A 54 -7.91 8.08 7.04
C PHE A 54 -7.94 6.95 8.08
N LEU A 55 -8.32 5.73 7.70
CA LEU A 55 -8.53 4.62 8.64
C LEU A 55 -7.70 3.37 8.34
N GLU A 56 -7.47 3.00 7.08
CA GLU A 56 -6.90 1.68 6.74
C GLU A 56 -5.52 1.47 7.37
N ALA A 57 -4.65 2.48 7.37
CA ALA A 57 -3.34 2.40 8.03
C ALA A 57 -3.46 2.07 9.52
N ASN A 58 -4.45 2.63 10.23
CA ASN A 58 -4.68 2.32 11.64
C ASN A 58 -5.25 0.91 11.84
N VAL A 59 -6.12 0.45 10.93
CA VAL A 59 -6.65 -0.92 10.96
C VAL A 59 -5.52 -1.92 10.79
N VAL A 60 -4.67 -1.73 9.77
CA VAL A 60 -3.47 -2.56 9.57
C VAL A 60 -2.54 -2.45 10.77
N ALA A 61 -2.34 -1.24 11.31
CA ALA A 61 -1.42 -1.02 12.42
C ALA A 61 -1.89 -1.65 13.76
N SER A 62 -3.20 -1.81 13.96
CA SER A 62 -3.79 -2.34 15.19
C SER A 62 -4.21 -3.80 15.11
N ASP A 63 -4.01 -4.45 13.95
CA ASP A 63 -4.39 -5.85 13.77
C ASP A 63 -3.63 -6.75 14.78
N PRO A 64 -4.32 -7.42 15.72
CA PRO A 64 -3.67 -8.28 16.70
C PRO A 64 -3.11 -9.56 16.08
N THR A 65 -3.49 -9.88 14.84
CA THR A 65 -2.90 -10.98 14.05
C THR A 65 -1.64 -10.55 13.30
N LYS A 66 -1.15 -9.33 13.55
CA LYS A 66 0.10 -8.83 12.97
C LYS A 66 1.23 -9.83 13.10
N ILE A 67 1.86 -10.03 11.96
CA ILE A 67 2.92 -11.01 11.80
C ILE A 67 4.23 -10.51 12.38
N THR A 68 4.96 -11.40 13.06
CA THR A 68 6.31 -11.12 13.57
C THR A 68 7.32 -11.19 12.42
N GLY A 69 7.26 -10.27 11.46
CA GLY A 69 8.11 -10.29 10.25
C GLY A 69 8.28 -8.90 9.66
N THR A 70 8.42 -8.81 8.34
CA THR A 70 8.37 -7.52 7.65
C THR A 70 7.04 -6.83 7.95
N THR A 71 7.09 -5.54 8.25
CA THR A 71 5.91 -4.74 8.60
C THR A 71 4.85 -4.81 7.52
N SER A 72 3.63 -5.24 7.87
CA SER A 72 2.48 -5.22 6.96
C SER A 72 2.04 -3.79 6.67
N GLN A 73 1.61 -3.55 5.44
CA GLN A 73 1.10 -2.26 4.96
C GLN A 73 -0.29 -2.41 4.35
N VAL A 74 -0.95 -1.27 4.14
CA VAL A 74 -2.25 -1.20 3.45
C VAL A 74 -2.15 -1.80 2.04
N LEU A 75 -3.21 -2.48 1.60
CA LEU A 75 -3.29 -3.03 0.25
C LEU A 75 -3.42 -1.89 -0.76
N GLY A 76 -4.23 -0.89 -0.41
CA GLY A 76 -4.61 0.19 -1.30
C GLY A 76 -5.58 -0.26 -2.40
N PRO A 77 -6.17 0.69 -3.13
CA PRO A 77 -7.29 0.42 -4.03
C PRO A 77 -6.90 -0.15 -5.39
N PHE A 78 -5.60 -0.24 -5.68
CA PHE A 78 -5.09 -0.51 -7.03
C PHE A 78 -4.59 -1.92 -7.25
N TYR A 79 -4.83 -2.84 -6.30
CA TYR A 79 -4.49 -4.25 -6.49
C TYR A 79 -5.39 -4.90 -7.55
N LEU A 80 -4.79 -5.70 -8.43
CA LEU A 80 -5.50 -6.55 -9.39
C LEU A 80 -5.03 -7.99 -9.20
N PRO A 81 -5.95 -8.96 -8.96
CA PRO A 81 -5.58 -10.34 -8.79
C PRO A 81 -5.17 -10.99 -10.13
N ASP A 82 -4.60 -12.20 -10.04
CA ASP A 82 -4.33 -13.08 -11.18
C ASP A 82 -3.41 -12.48 -12.26
N MET A 83 -2.46 -11.62 -11.86
CA MET A 83 -1.40 -11.14 -12.74
C MET A 83 -0.53 -12.31 -13.24
N PRO A 84 0.04 -12.27 -14.45
CA PRO A 84 0.86 -13.37 -14.94
C PRO A 84 2.17 -13.49 -14.17
N PHE A 85 2.75 -14.70 -14.12
CA PHE A 85 4.14 -14.86 -13.77
C PHE A 85 5.02 -14.22 -14.84
N LEU A 86 5.94 -13.37 -14.42
CA LEU A 86 6.85 -12.65 -15.29
C LEU A 86 7.92 -13.58 -15.84
N LYS A 87 8.27 -13.39 -17.10
CA LYS A 87 9.41 -14.06 -17.70
C LYS A 87 10.69 -13.38 -17.23
N ASP A 88 11.62 -14.16 -16.68
CA ASP A 88 12.94 -13.71 -16.21
C ASP A 88 12.88 -12.54 -15.18
N GLY A 89 11.75 -12.38 -14.48
CA GLY A 89 11.54 -11.29 -13.52
C GLY A 89 11.36 -9.90 -14.15
N VAL A 90 11.18 -9.79 -15.47
CA VAL A 90 11.09 -8.49 -16.16
C VAL A 90 9.64 -8.00 -16.19
N MET A 91 9.35 -6.96 -15.42
CA MET A 91 8.04 -6.32 -15.33
C MET A 91 7.91 -5.10 -16.25
N ALA A 92 8.98 -4.31 -16.39
CA ALA A 92 8.98 -3.13 -17.25
C ALA A 92 9.18 -3.50 -18.72
N ARG A 93 8.41 -2.88 -19.62
CA ARG A 93 8.54 -3.06 -21.07
C ARG A 93 9.85 -2.47 -21.59
N GLU A 94 10.28 -2.87 -22.79
CA GLU A 94 11.52 -2.36 -23.40
C GLU A 94 11.52 -0.83 -23.60
N ASN A 95 10.36 -0.26 -23.91
CA ASN A 95 10.15 1.18 -24.06
C ASN A 95 9.44 1.84 -22.87
N GLU A 96 9.45 1.19 -21.70
CA GLU A 96 8.92 1.79 -20.47
C GLU A 96 9.67 3.08 -20.14
N LEU A 97 8.91 4.13 -19.81
CA LEU A 97 9.48 5.40 -19.40
C LEU A 97 9.90 5.35 -17.92
N GLY A 98 10.97 6.06 -17.59
CA GLY A 98 11.49 6.15 -16.23
C GLY A 98 12.89 5.58 -16.08
N GLU A 99 13.46 5.78 -14.90
CA GLU A 99 14.74 5.19 -14.52
C GLU A 99 14.60 3.69 -14.32
N ARG A 100 15.46 2.89 -14.98
CA ARG A 100 15.45 1.43 -14.82
C ARG A 100 15.85 1.05 -13.41
N LEU A 101 15.10 0.12 -12.83
CA LEU A 101 15.26 -0.31 -11.46
C LEU A 101 15.37 -1.83 -11.39
N ARG A 102 16.46 -2.33 -10.80
CA ARG A 102 16.58 -3.73 -10.39
C ARG A 102 16.25 -3.84 -8.92
N VAL A 103 15.30 -4.71 -8.61
CA VAL A 103 14.87 -5.01 -7.25
C VAL A 103 15.29 -6.43 -6.93
N SER A 104 15.96 -6.63 -5.80
CA SER A 104 16.44 -7.96 -5.42
C SER A 104 16.54 -8.14 -3.91
N GLY A 105 16.60 -9.39 -3.47
CA GLY A 105 16.89 -9.74 -2.10
C GLY A 105 16.42 -11.14 -1.78
N LYS A 106 16.21 -11.43 -0.50
CA LYS A 106 15.80 -12.75 -0.02
C LYS A 106 14.45 -12.72 0.67
N VAL A 107 13.69 -13.79 0.50
CA VAL A 107 12.60 -14.14 1.41
C VAL A 107 13.15 -15.04 2.51
N LEU A 108 12.93 -14.65 3.75
CA LEU A 108 13.38 -15.32 4.96
C LEU A 108 12.18 -15.62 5.87
N ASN A 109 12.34 -16.54 6.82
CA ASN A 109 11.41 -16.69 7.93
C ASN A 109 11.87 -15.91 9.18
N CYS A 110 11.09 -15.91 10.25
CA CYS A 110 11.43 -15.24 11.53
C CYS A 110 12.73 -15.74 12.18
N ARG A 111 13.23 -16.92 11.79
CA ARG A 111 14.51 -17.50 12.24
C ARG A 111 15.67 -17.10 11.32
N SER A 112 15.45 -16.21 10.36
CA SER A 112 16.42 -15.78 9.34
C SER A 112 16.87 -16.90 8.40
N GLU A 113 16.06 -17.95 8.23
CA GLU A 113 16.32 -19.03 7.29
C GLU A 113 15.66 -18.69 5.94
N PRO A 114 16.31 -18.97 4.79
CA PRO A 114 15.72 -18.71 3.48
C PRO A 114 14.45 -19.52 3.21
N VAL A 115 13.50 -18.90 2.51
CA VAL A 115 12.24 -19.54 2.11
C VAL A 115 12.12 -19.50 0.58
N GLY A 116 12.24 -20.67 -0.04
CA GLY A 116 12.07 -20.83 -1.48
C GLY A 116 10.64 -21.07 -1.91
N GLY A 117 10.33 -20.77 -3.18
CA GLY A 117 9.00 -20.99 -3.76
C GLY A 117 7.93 -20.01 -3.28
N VAL A 118 8.31 -18.87 -2.69
CA VAL A 118 7.36 -17.84 -2.26
C VAL A 118 6.90 -17.06 -3.48
N GLU A 119 5.59 -17.04 -3.73
CA GLU A 119 5.00 -16.16 -4.74
C GLU A 119 5.09 -14.71 -4.26
N LEU A 120 5.67 -13.83 -5.07
CA LEU A 120 5.73 -12.39 -4.84
C LEU A 120 4.95 -11.68 -5.95
N ASP A 121 3.82 -11.09 -5.60
CA ASP A 121 2.91 -10.38 -6.49
C ASP A 121 3.14 -8.87 -6.39
N PHE A 122 3.83 -8.30 -7.38
CA PHE A 122 4.24 -6.90 -7.41
C PHE A 122 3.31 -6.04 -8.27
N TRP A 123 3.07 -4.81 -7.81
CA TRP A 123 2.48 -3.75 -8.63
C TRP A 123 2.96 -2.37 -8.19
N GLN A 124 2.93 -1.41 -9.11
CA GLN A 124 3.37 -0.03 -8.85
C GLN A 124 2.74 0.95 -9.83
N ALA A 125 2.95 2.24 -9.57
CA ALA A 125 2.71 3.30 -10.53
C ALA A 125 3.83 3.36 -11.59
N ASP A 126 3.52 3.94 -12.75
CA ASP A 126 4.51 4.33 -13.75
C ASP A 126 5.34 5.57 -13.32
N ALA A 127 6.29 5.97 -14.16
CA ALA A 127 7.12 7.16 -13.95
C ALA A 127 6.34 8.50 -14.01
N SER A 128 5.02 8.46 -14.23
CA SER A 128 4.11 9.61 -14.15
C SER A 128 3.06 9.45 -13.04
N GLY A 129 3.18 8.43 -12.18
CA GLY A 129 2.28 8.21 -11.05
C GLY A 129 0.95 7.54 -11.43
N ARG A 130 0.85 6.89 -12.59
CA ARG A 130 -0.38 6.22 -13.05
C ARG A 130 -0.33 4.71 -12.81
N TYR A 131 -1.46 4.15 -12.39
CA TYR A 131 -1.68 2.71 -12.31
C TYR A 131 -2.53 2.23 -13.49
N SER A 132 -2.05 1.18 -14.17
CA SER A 132 -2.84 0.51 -15.21
C SER A 132 -4.19 0.05 -14.68
N HIS A 133 -5.20 0.09 -15.56
CA HIS A 133 -6.64 -0.13 -15.29
C HIS A 133 -7.36 1.06 -14.62
N PHE A 134 -6.66 1.95 -13.92
CA PHE A 134 -7.28 3.01 -13.10
C PHE A 134 -7.10 4.42 -13.66
N ASP A 135 -6.46 4.56 -14.83
CA ASP A 135 -6.07 5.85 -15.43
C ASP A 135 -6.85 6.19 -16.70
N GLY A 136 -8.02 5.58 -16.90
CA GLY A 136 -8.84 5.78 -18.10
C GLY A 136 -8.24 5.19 -19.38
N GLY A 137 -7.28 4.27 -19.27
CA GLY A 137 -6.63 3.61 -20.41
C GLY A 137 -5.44 4.38 -20.96
N ALA A 138 -4.87 5.31 -20.18
CA ALA A 138 -3.68 6.05 -20.57
C ALA A 138 -2.42 5.17 -20.57
N THR A 139 -2.37 4.15 -19.71
CA THR A 139 -1.34 3.11 -19.69
C THR A 139 -1.89 1.80 -20.25
N PRO A 140 -1.02 0.95 -20.84
CA PRO A 140 -1.45 -0.38 -21.30
C PRO A 140 -2.04 -1.23 -20.18
N ASP A 141 -2.94 -2.13 -20.56
CA ASP A 141 -3.51 -3.09 -19.61
C ASP A 141 -2.40 -3.89 -18.92
N LYS A 142 -2.54 -4.09 -17.60
CA LYS A 142 -1.58 -4.77 -16.73
C LYS A 142 -0.16 -4.18 -16.70
N ASN A 143 0.04 -2.95 -17.19
CA ASN A 143 1.36 -2.30 -17.13
C ASN A 143 1.89 -2.25 -15.68
N LEU A 144 3.16 -2.61 -15.51
CA LEU A 144 3.89 -2.61 -14.22
C LEU A 144 3.22 -3.44 -13.12
N ARG A 145 2.77 -4.64 -13.49
CA ARG A 145 2.19 -5.64 -12.59
C ARG A 145 2.68 -7.04 -12.96
N GLY A 146 2.93 -7.89 -11.98
CA GLY A 146 3.33 -9.26 -12.26
C GLY A 146 3.77 -10.05 -11.03
N ARG A 147 3.79 -11.37 -11.20
CA ARG A 147 4.24 -12.31 -10.17
C ARG A 147 5.63 -12.85 -10.48
N ILE A 148 6.43 -13.04 -9.44
CA ILE A 148 7.67 -13.82 -9.46
C ILE A 148 7.65 -14.85 -8.35
N ALA A 149 8.63 -15.75 -8.31
CA ALA A 149 8.83 -16.66 -7.20
C ALA A 149 10.25 -16.54 -6.67
N SER A 150 10.44 -16.68 -5.35
CA SER A 150 11.78 -16.87 -4.79
C SER A 150 12.35 -18.23 -5.20
N ASP A 151 13.65 -18.30 -5.42
CA ASP A 151 14.35 -19.55 -5.71
C ASP A 151 14.56 -20.42 -4.46
N GLU A 152 15.19 -21.60 -4.62
CA GLU A 152 15.44 -22.52 -3.50
C GLU A 152 16.30 -21.92 -2.37
N THR A 153 17.10 -20.90 -2.68
CA THR A 153 17.92 -20.15 -1.72
C THR A 153 17.24 -18.89 -1.19
N GLY A 154 15.94 -18.74 -1.48
CA GLY A 154 15.08 -17.63 -1.10
C GLY A 154 15.32 -16.35 -1.91
N ASP A 155 16.22 -16.34 -2.89
CA ASP A 155 16.52 -15.14 -3.68
C ASP A 155 15.37 -14.82 -4.62
N PHE A 156 15.09 -13.53 -4.81
CA PHE A 156 14.18 -13.04 -5.83
C PHE A 156 14.80 -11.89 -6.61
N PHE A 157 14.33 -11.72 -7.84
CA PHE A 157 14.76 -10.67 -8.75
C PHE A 157 13.59 -10.13 -9.56
N LEU A 158 13.53 -8.81 -9.68
CA LEU A 158 12.55 -8.08 -10.47
C LEU A 158 13.24 -6.93 -11.21
N GLU A 159 13.01 -6.82 -12.51
CA GLU A 159 13.41 -5.65 -13.30
C GLU A 159 12.18 -4.79 -13.62
N THR A 160 12.22 -3.52 -13.23
CA THR A 160 11.13 -2.56 -13.38
C THR A 160 11.67 -1.15 -13.67
N VAL A 161 10.87 -0.12 -13.45
CA VAL A 161 11.28 1.29 -13.38
C VAL A 161 10.99 1.86 -12.00
N LYS A 162 11.74 2.87 -11.57
CA LYS A 162 11.43 3.58 -10.33
C LYS A 162 10.05 4.25 -10.45
N PRO A 163 9.08 3.91 -9.58
CA PRO A 163 7.77 4.56 -9.61
C PRO A 163 7.91 6.03 -9.25
N ALA A 164 7.06 6.87 -9.82
CA ALA A 164 6.93 8.24 -9.35
C ALA A 164 6.14 8.29 -8.04
N GLN A 165 6.32 9.37 -7.30
CA GLN A 165 5.36 9.80 -6.31
C GLN A 165 4.04 10.10 -7.02
N TYR A 166 2.91 9.90 -6.33
CA TYR A 166 1.62 10.17 -6.93
C TYR A 166 0.66 10.77 -5.91
N THR A 167 -0.30 11.54 -6.40
CA THR A 167 -1.39 12.04 -5.57
C THR A 167 -2.55 11.05 -5.58
N ILE A 168 -3.14 10.77 -4.42
CA ILE A 168 -4.53 10.31 -4.41
C ILE A 168 -5.42 11.39 -5.06
N PRO A 169 -6.62 11.06 -5.59
CA PRO A 169 -7.50 12.05 -6.20
C PRO A 169 -7.67 13.32 -5.34
N ASP A 170 -7.13 14.44 -5.83
CA ASP A 170 -7.03 15.69 -5.06
C ASP A 170 -8.18 16.68 -5.35
N GLN A 171 -8.87 16.47 -6.47
CA GLN A 171 -9.94 17.38 -6.94
C GLN A 171 -11.32 17.02 -6.38
N GLY A 172 -11.50 15.79 -5.89
CA GLY A 172 -12.75 15.35 -5.29
C GLY A 172 -12.85 15.64 -3.79
N PRO A 173 -13.95 15.21 -3.15
CA PRO A 173 -14.21 15.45 -1.73
C PRO A 173 -13.06 15.05 -0.80
N THR A 174 -12.43 13.88 -0.97
CA THR A 174 -11.35 13.44 -0.08
C THR A 174 -10.14 14.38 -0.16
N GLY A 175 -9.73 14.78 -1.37
CA GLY A 175 -8.66 15.76 -1.56
C GLY A 175 -8.97 17.14 -0.97
N LEU A 176 -10.22 17.60 -1.09
CA LEU A 176 -10.67 18.83 -0.42
C LEU A 176 -10.52 18.73 1.11
N LEU A 177 -10.96 17.62 1.71
CA LEU A 177 -10.86 17.43 3.16
C LEU A 177 -9.40 17.43 3.63
N LEU A 178 -8.49 16.78 2.90
CA LEU A 178 -7.06 16.83 3.18
C LEU A 178 -6.54 18.27 3.18
N ARG A 179 -6.89 19.08 2.16
CA ARG A 179 -6.48 20.48 2.08
C ARG A 179 -7.02 21.34 3.22
N GLU A 180 -8.29 21.15 3.60
CA GLU A 180 -8.89 21.84 4.77
C GLU A 180 -8.19 21.47 6.08
N MET A 181 -7.63 20.25 6.18
CA MET A 181 -6.79 19.81 7.30
C MET A 181 -5.33 20.31 7.21
N GLY A 182 -4.98 21.08 6.18
CA GLY A 182 -3.60 21.52 5.92
C GLY A 182 -2.67 20.40 5.46
N ARG A 183 -3.22 19.32 4.89
CA ARG A 183 -2.48 18.16 4.38
C ARG A 183 -2.41 18.17 2.86
N HIS A 184 -1.38 17.54 2.30
CA HIS A 184 -1.28 17.29 0.86
C HIS A 184 -1.84 15.91 0.49
N SER A 185 -2.09 15.70 -0.80
CA SER A 185 -2.61 14.44 -1.36
C SER A 185 -1.51 13.50 -1.89
N TRP A 186 -0.24 13.87 -1.76
CA TRP A 186 0.90 13.06 -2.21
C TRP A 186 1.17 11.83 -1.35
N ARG A 187 1.52 10.74 -2.03
CA ARG A 187 2.13 9.53 -1.47
C ARG A 187 3.58 9.42 -1.96
N PRO A 188 4.52 8.92 -1.14
CA PRO A 188 5.89 8.67 -1.58
C PRO A 188 5.92 7.64 -2.70
N ALA A 189 6.99 7.60 -3.50
CA ALA A 189 7.22 6.52 -4.45
C ALA A 189 7.30 5.17 -3.71
N HIS A 190 6.63 4.14 -4.23
CA HIS A 190 6.66 2.81 -3.62
C HIS A 190 6.34 1.68 -4.59
N LEU A 191 6.82 0.49 -4.22
CA LEU A 191 6.43 -0.79 -4.79
C LEU A 191 5.46 -1.46 -3.82
N HIS A 192 4.36 -2.01 -4.31
CA HIS A 192 3.57 -2.94 -3.51
C HIS A 192 4.05 -4.36 -3.74
N VAL A 193 3.92 -5.21 -2.71
CA VAL A 193 4.14 -6.65 -2.82
C VAL A 193 3.19 -7.41 -1.92
N ILE A 194 2.61 -8.49 -2.45
CA ILE A 194 2.00 -9.55 -1.64
C ILE A 194 2.90 -10.78 -1.73
N ALA A 195 3.38 -11.28 -0.60
CA ALA A 195 4.13 -12.52 -0.51
C ALA A 195 3.25 -13.66 0.02
N ARG A 196 3.20 -14.77 -0.72
CA ARG A 196 2.36 -15.94 -0.39
C ARG A 196 3.16 -17.24 -0.41
N HIS A 197 2.93 -18.07 0.59
CA HIS A 197 3.46 -19.43 0.69
C HIS A 197 2.48 -20.29 1.51
N SER A 198 2.44 -21.61 1.31
CA SER A 198 1.50 -22.48 2.03
C SER A 198 1.74 -22.53 3.54
N ASP A 199 3.00 -22.40 3.93
CA ASP A 199 3.46 -22.61 5.31
C ASP A 199 3.59 -21.30 6.10
N TYR A 200 3.41 -20.15 5.45
CA TYR A 200 3.62 -18.83 6.04
C TYR A 200 2.41 -17.92 5.83
N SER A 201 2.17 -17.05 6.82
CA SER A 201 1.12 -16.04 6.74
C SER A 201 1.37 -15.11 5.56
N THR A 202 0.30 -14.78 4.83
CA THR A 202 0.40 -13.86 3.68
C THR A 202 0.82 -12.48 4.16
N LEU A 203 1.92 -11.96 3.62
CA LEU A 203 2.40 -10.61 3.88
C LEU A 203 1.93 -9.70 2.75
N THR A 204 1.17 -8.65 3.09
CA THR A 204 0.94 -7.51 2.19
C THR A 204 1.78 -6.36 2.71
N THR A 205 2.70 -5.84 1.90
CA THR A 205 3.55 -4.70 2.29
C THR A 205 3.81 -3.73 1.14
N GLN A 206 4.47 -2.62 1.46
CA GLN A 206 4.93 -1.60 0.51
C GLN A 206 6.40 -1.29 0.80
N ILE A 207 7.18 -1.09 -0.25
CA ILE A 207 8.61 -0.78 -0.17
C ILE A 207 8.82 0.62 -0.71
N TYR A 208 9.45 1.46 0.10
CA TYR A 208 9.69 2.87 -0.18
C TYR A 208 11.18 3.14 -0.47
N PHE A 209 11.48 4.37 -0.86
CA PHE A 209 12.83 4.83 -1.15
C PHE A 209 13.28 5.79 -0.04
N GLU A 210 14.48 5.56 0.52
CA GLU A 210 15.08 6.51 1.46
C GLU A 210 15.23 7.90 0.83
N GLY A 211 14.88 8.94 1.59
CA GLY A 211 14.96 10.33 1.14
C GLY A 211 13.83 10.80 0.23
N ASP A 212 12.77 9.99 0.01
CA ASP A 212 11.57 10.47 -0.68
C ASP A 212 10.91 11.62 0.11
N GLU A 213 10.56 12.70 -0.60
CA GLU A 213 9.96 13.93 -0.04
C GLU A 213 8.72 13.66 0.81
N TYR A 214 7.90 12.68 0.43
CA TYR A 214 6.61 12.41 1.09
C TYR A 214 6.64 11.24 2.06
N LEU A 215 7.81 10.69 2.37
CA LEU A 215 7.93 9.52 3.23
C LEU A 215 7.36 9.77 4.64
N GLU A 216 7.66 10.94 5.23
CA GLU A 216 7.22 11.33 6.57
C GLU A 216 5.83 11.96 6.61
N SER A 217 5.25 12.26 5.44
CA SER A 217 4.00 13.02 5.30
C SER A 217 2.97 12.36 4.39
N ASP A 218 3.10 11.05 4.13
CA ASP A 218 2.22 10.26 3.27
C ASP A 218 0.72 10.57 3.52
N ALA A 219 0.01 10.91 2.45
CA ALA A 219 -1.40 11.30 2.50
C ALA A 219 -2.31 10.25 3.15
N VAL A 220 -1.94 8.96 3.08
CA VAL A 220 -2.70 7.87 3.71
C VAL A 220 -2.06 7.35 5.00
N ARG A 221 -0.93 7.93 5.42
CA ARG A 221 -0.16 7.58 6.63
C ARG A 221 0.21 6.09 6.72
N ALA A 222 0.43 5.46 5.57
CA ALA A 222 0.88 4.07 5.50
C ALA A 222 2.41 4.01 5.56
N ALA A 223 3.09 4.95 4.91
CA ALA A 223 4.55 4.99 4.81
C ALA A 223 5.26 4.76 6.16
N SER A 224 6.27 3.90 6.11
CA SER A 224 7.04 3.50 7.28
C SER A 224 8.53 3.45 6.91
N THR A 225 9.36 4.05 7.75
CA THR A 225 10.79 4.24 7.49
C THR A 225 11.59 2.95 7.56
N ASP A 226 11.12 1.92 8.28
CA ASP A 226 11.70 0.57 8.28
C ASP A 226 11.50 -0.19 6.95
N LEU A 227 10.65 0.33 6.08
CA LEU A 227 10.40 -0.19 4.74
C LEU A 227 10.96 0.73 3.64
N ALA A 228 11.72 1.76 4.01
CA ALA A 228 12.44 2.62 3.09
C ALA A 228 13.88 2.13 2.96
N PHE A 229 14.34 1.94 1.72
CA PHE A 229 15.69 1.44 1.45
C PHE A 229 16.48 2.39 0.54
N PRO A 230 17.81 2.45 0.67
CA PRO A 230 18.63 3.30 -0.17
C PRO A 230 18.68 2.78 -1.61
N LEU A 231 18.71 3.70 -2.55
CA LEU A 231 18.94 3.39 -3.95
C LEU A 231 20.45 3.40 -4.23
N ILE A 232 20.97 2.27 -4.70
CA ILE A 232 22.38 2.11 -5.07
C ILE A 232 22.49 2.15 -6.60
N TYR A 233 23.56 2.74 -7.12
CA TYR A 233 23.79 2.84 -8.57
C TYR A 233 25.02 2.04 -8.98
N ASP A 234 24.86 1.19 -10.00
CA ASP A 234 25.95 0.53 -10.73
C ASP A 234 25.97 1.06 -12.16
N GLY A 235 26.82 2.07 -12.40
CA GLY A 235 26.73 2.89 -13.62
C GLY A 235 25.37 3.61 -13.70
N ASP A 236 24.65 3.39 -14.79
CA ASP A 236 23.30 3.96 -15.02
C ASP A 236 22.16 3.08 -14.47
N GLN A 237 22.49 1.93 -13.86
CA GLN A 237 21.49 1.00 -13.32
C GLN A 237 21.21 1.32 -11.85
N ALA A 238 19.96 1.69 -11.54
CA ALA A 238 19.50 1.82 -10.17
C ALA A 238 19.15 0.43 -9.57
N ILE A 239 19.52 0.22 -8.32
CA ILE A 239 19.38 -1.04 -7.58
C ILE A 239 18.75 -0.77 -6.21
N LEU A 240 17.66 -1.47 -5.92
CA LEU A 240 16.98 -1.46 -4.63
C LEU A 240 17.03 -2.88 -4.04
N SER A 241 17.63 -3.02 -2.85
CA SER A 241 17.80 -4.33 -2.23
C SER A 241 17.18 -4.39 -0.84
N PHE A 242 16.33 -5.39 -0.60
CA PHE A 242 15.66 -5.61 0.68
C PHE A 242 15.28 -7.09 0.87
N ASN A 243 15.17 -7.51 2.13
CA ASN A 243 14.65 -8.83 2.45
C ASN A 243 13.19 -8.75 2.92
N LEU A 244 12.41 -9.78 2.61
CA LEU A 244 11.08 -9.99 3.16
C LEU A 244 11.12 -11.09 4.20
N VAL A 245 10.56 -10.87 5.37
CA VAL A 245 10.52 -11.83 6.47
C VAL A 245 9.07 -12.28 6.68
N LEU A 246 8.82 -13.57 6.49
CA LEU A 246 7.50 -14.18 6.67
C LEU A 246 7.38 -14.86 8.03
N GLN A 247 6.19 -14.79 8.60
CA GLN A 247 5.84 -15.51 9.83
C GLN A 247 5.23 -16.87 9.48
N ASP A 248 5.69 -17.93 10.13
CA ASP A 248 5.10 -19.26 10.01
C ASP A 248 3.58 -19.18 10.34
N ILE A 249 2.75 -19.94 9.63
CA ILE A 249 1.37 -20.18 10.08
C ILE A 249 1.51 -21.16 11.24
N ASP A 250 1.29 -20.72 12.47
CA ASP A 250 1.30 -21.63 13.62
C ASP A 250 0.42 -22.85 13.32
N SER A 251 1.03 -24.05 13.34
CA SER A 251 0.34 -25.32 13.08
C SER A 251 -0.61 -25.74 14.22
N THR A 252 -0.91 -24.84 15.14
CA THR A 252 -1.86 -25.04 16.24
C THR A 252 -3.08 -24.13 16.06
N SER A 253 -4.04 -24.62 15.27
CA SER A 253 -5.46 -24.30 15.39
C SER A 253 -6.23 -25.60 15.60
#